data_AF-A0A508BI24-F1
#
_entry.id   AF-A0A508BI24-F1
#
_cell.length_a   1.000
_cell.length_b   1.000
_cell.length_c   1.000
_cell.angle_alpha   90.00
_cell.angle_beta   90.00
_cell.angle_gamma   90.00
#
_symmetry.space_group_name_H-M   'P 1'
#
loop_
_entity.id
_entity.type
_entity.pdbx_description
1 polymer ?
#
loop_
_entity_poly.entity_id
_entity_poly.type
_entity_poly.pdbx_seq_one_letter_code
_entity_poly.pdbx_strand_id
1 'polypeptide(L)'
;MPALANVVAAAQQIGSNATQLSTGSSATAQSLSQKADELQSVTTPSQTGESAAQQVRTASQALESCAAAMSQLSSAVDDFVQHAQQ
;
A
#
# COMPACT_ATOMS: atom_id res chain seq x y z
N MET A 1 -16.75 7.13 -29.61
CA MET A 1 -16.02 8.36 -29.24
C MET A 1 -14.63 7.99 -28.72
N PRO A 2 -13.53 8.46 -29.34
CA PRO A 2 -12.17 8.07 -28.96
C PRO A 2 -11.75 8.56 -27.56
N ALA A 3 -12.39 9.61 -27.04
CA ALA A 3 -12.11 10.14 -25.70
C ALA A 3 -12.47 9.16 -24.58
N LEU A 4 -13.58 8.44 -24.69
CA LEU A 4 -14.04 7.52 -23.65
C LEU A 4 -13.10 6.31 -23.51
N ALA A 5 -12.63 5.78 -24.65
CA ALA A 5 -11.68 4.67 -24.68
C ALA A 5 -10.33 5.03 -24.03
N ASN A 6 -9.83 6.26 -24.27
CA ASN A 6 -8.62 6.74 -23.61
C ASN A 6 -8.80 6.92 -22.10
N VAL A 7 -9.98 7.37 -21.66
CA VAL A 7 -10.31 7.51 -20.23
C VAL A 7 -10.38 6.13 -19.55
N VAL A 8 -11.01 5.14 -20.20
CA VAL A 8 -11.06 3.76 -19.71
C VAL A 8 -9.66 3.14 -19.62
N ALA A 9 -8.83 3.33 -20.65
CA ALA A 9 -7.46 2.83 -20.64
C ALA A 9 -6.62 3.47 -19.52
N ALA A 10 -6.73 4.79 -19.34
CA ALA A 10 -6.06 5.50 -18.25
C ALA A 10 -6.56 5.00 -16.87
N ALA A 11 -7.86 4.79 -16.71
CA ALA A 11 -8.44 4.22 -15.50
C ALA A 11 -7.86 2.83 -15.22
N GLN A 12 -7.87 1.92 -16.19
CA GLN A 12 -7.28 0.57 -16.05
C GLN A 12 -5.80 0.61 -15.66
N GLN A 13 -5.02 1.54 -16.22
CA GLN A 13 -3.63 1.75 -15.82
C GLN A 13 -3.52 2.24 -14.37
N ILE A 14 -4.39 3.16 -13.94
CA ILE A 14 -4.43 3.63 -12.55
C ILE A 14 -4.75 2.46 -11.59
N GLY A 15 -5.73 1.62 -11.91
CA GLY A 15 -6.07 0.44 -11.07
C GLY A 15 -4.94 -0.57 -10.99
N SER A 16 -4.27 -0.84 -12.11
CA SER A 16 -3.09 -1.72 -12.16
C SER A 16 -1.95 -1.17 -11.30
N ASN A 17 -1.64 0.12 -11.44
CA ASN A 17 -0.61 0.79 -10.65
C ASN A 17 -0.99 0.79 -9.16
N ALA A 18 -2.26 1.04 -8.82
CA ALA A 18 -2.75 0.99 -7.45
C ALA A 18 -2.60 -0.41 -6.84
N THR A 19 -2.89 -1.47 -7.60
CA THR A 19 -2.69 -2.86 -7.14
C THR A 19 -1.21 -3.17 -6.92
N GLN A 20 -0.33 -2.74 -7.83
CA GLN A 20 1.12 -2.90 -7.67
C GLN A 20 1.64 -2.15 -6.44
N LEU A 21 1.20 -0.89 -6.26
CA LEU A 21 1.53 -0.09 -5.09
C LEU A 21 1.00 -0.73 -3.81
N SER A 22 -0.23 -1.23 -3.82
CA SER A 22 -0.83 -1.94 -2.69
C SER A 22 0.00 -3.15 -2.27
N THR A 23 0.34 -4.00 -3.24
CA THR A 23 1.16 -5.19 -3.02
C THR A 23 2.55 -4.81 -2.49
N GLY A 24 3.20 -3.81 -3.11
CA GLY A 24 4.51 -3.32 -2.71
C GLY A 24 4.50 -2.69 -1.31
N SER A 25 3.48 -1.90 -0.98
CA SER A 25 3.30 -1.30 0.34
C SER A 25 3.05 -2.36 1.42
N SER A 26 2.21 -3.38 1.16
CA SER A 26 2.03 -4.50 2.09
C SER A 26 3.32 -5.29 2.30
N ALA A 27 4.04 -5.63 1.24
CA ALA A 27 5.33 -6.34 1.36
C ALA A 27 6.36 -5.51 2.15
N THR A 28 6.39 -4.19 1.92
CA THR A 28 7.26 -3.27 2.64
C THR A 28 6.87 -3.19 4.11
N ALA A 29 5.57 -3.09 4.43
CA ALA A 29 5.07 -3.07 5.79
C ALA A 29 5.42 -4.37 6.55
N GLN A 30 5.24 -5.53 5.93
CA GLN A 30 5.64 -6.81 6.52
C GLN A 30 7.15 -6.87 6.80
N SER A 31 7.96 -6.41 5.84
CA SER A 31 9.42 -6.36 6.00
C SER A 31 9.85 -5.41 7.12
N LEU A 32 9.20 -4.25 7.24
CA LEU A 32 9.45 -3.29 8.31
C LEU A 32 9.02 -3.85 9.67
N SER A 33 7.87 -4.53 9.76
CA SER A 33 7.44 -5.18 10.99
C SER A 33 8.46 -6.20 11.47
N GLN A 34 8.94 -7.08 10.57
CA GLN A 34 10.00 -8.05 10.91
C GLN A 34 11.28 -7.36 11.39
N LYS A 35 11.70 -6.29 10.70
CA LYS A 35 12.86 -5.50 11.14
C LYS A 35 12.63 -4.81 12.47
N ALA A 36 11.42 -4.38 12.79
CA ALA A 36 11.07 -3.80 14.08
C ALA A 36 11.17 -4.83 15.21
N ASP A 37 10.71 -6.07 14.97
CA ASP A 37 10.83 -7.17 15.92
C ASP A 37 12.30 -7.55 16.15
N GLU A 38 13.11 -7.62 15.08
CA GLU A 38 14.57 -7.82 15.18
C GLU A 38 15.24 -6.69 15.96
N LEU A 39 14.94 -5.43 15.62
CA LEU A 39 15.44 -4.24 16.33
C LEU A 39 15.09 -4.31 17.81
N GLN A 40 13.84 -4.59 18.16
CA GLN A 40 13.43 -4.71 19.56
C GLN A 40 14.20 -5.83 20.28
N SER A 41 14.38 -6.97 19.62
CA SER A 41 15.12 -8.11 20.17
C SER A 41 16.59 -7.80 20.44
N VAL A 42 17.27 -7.06 19.57
CA VAL A 42 18.71 -6.77 19.72
C VAL A 42 19.00 -5.52 20.56
N THR A 43 18.01 -4.65 20.71
CA THR A 43 18.18 -3.37 21.39
C THR A 43 17.75 -3.39 22.85
N THR A 44 17.18 -4.48 23.39
CA THR A 44 16.84 -4.53 24.82
C THR A 44 18.13 -4.55 25.68
N PRO A 45 18.35 -3.64 26.66
CA PRO A 45 17.41 -2.69 27.31
C PRO A 45 17.59 -1.21 26.92
N SER A 46 18.09 -0.92 25.72
CA SER A 46 18.34 0.41 25.18
C SER A 46 17.03 1.12 24.80
N GLN A 47 16.69 2.21 25.51
CA GLN A 47 15.51 3.05 25.23
C GLN A 47 15.45 3.58 23.78
N THR A 48 16.61 3.85 23.18
CA THR A 48 16.72 4.33 21.80
C THR A 48 16.24 3.30 20.79
N GLY A 49 16.46 2.02 21.05
CA GLY A 49 16.06 0.95 20.16
C GLY A 49 14.59 0.56 20.28
N GLU A 50 14.03 0.66 21.49
CA GLU A 50 12.58 0.51 21.69
C GLU A 50 11.81 1.62 20.93
N SER A 51 12.26 2.87 21.01
CA SER A 51 11.67 3.97 20.22
C SER A 51 11.85 3.79 18.71
N ALA A 52 12.97 3.24 18.26
CA ALA A 52 13.19 2.93 16.84
C ALA A 52 12.23 1.83 16.36
N ALA A 53 12.10 0.74 17.11
CA ALA A 53 11.18 -0.35 16.80
C ALA A 53 9.72 0.13 16.76
N GLN A 54 9.30 0.99 17.70
CA GLN A 54 7.97 1.60 17.66
C GLN A 54 7.75 2.47 16.42
N GLN A 55 8.69 3.34 16.07
CA GLN A 55 8.59 4.17 14.86
C GLN A 55 8.46 3.32 13.59
N VAL A 56 9.23 2.23 13.50
CA VAL A 56 9.15 1.30 12.37
C VAL A 56 7.80 0.60 12.32
N ARG A 57 7.23 0.16 13.46
CA ARG A 57 5.88 -0.40 13.51
C ARG A 57 4.81 0.60 13.07
N THR A 58 4.90 1.85 13.51
CA THR A 58 3.98 2.92 13.06
C THR A 58 4.06 3.13 11.56
N ALA A 59 5.28 3.16 10.99
CA ALA A 59 5.47 3.26 9.55
C ALA A 59 4.89 2.05 8.80
N SER A 60 5.02 0.84 9.35
CA SER A 60 4.46 -0.40 8.80
C SER A 60 2.93 -0.32 8.73
N GLN A 61 2.28 0.08 9.83
CA GLN A 61 0.83 0.25 9.86
C GLN A 61 0.33 1.32 8.89
N ALA A 62 1.05 2.44 8.77
CA ALA A 62 0.71 3.47 7.80
C ALA A 62 0.79 2.93 6.36
N LEU A 63 1.79 2.09 6.05
CA LEU A 63 1.92 1.43 4.75
C LEU A 63 0.83 0.39 4.50
N GLU A 64 0.42 -0.39 5.51
CA GLU A 64 -0.73 -1.30 5.39
C GLU A 64 -2.04 -0.54 5.11
N SER A 65 -2.26 0.57 5.82
CA SER A 65 -3.41 1.43 5.55
C SER A 65 -3.36 2.03 4.15
N CYS A 66 -2.17 2.41 3.67
CA CYS A 66 -1.96 2.88 2.31
C CYS A 66 -2.27 1.78 1.29
N ALA A 67 -1.80 0.55 1.55
CA ALA A 67 -2.10 -0.61 0.71
C ALA A 67 -3.61 -0.88 0.63
N ALA A 68 -4.33 -0.79 1.75
CA ALA A 68 -5.78 -0.94 1.78
C ALA A 68 -6.50 0.17 0.99
N ALA A 69 -6.07 1.42 1.11
CA ALA A 69 -6.61 2.54 0.34
C ALA A 69 -6.39 2.35 -1.17
N MET A 70 -5.21 1.85 -1.57
CA MET A 70 -4.88 1.55 -2.97
C MET A 70 -5.70 0.37 -3.52
N SER A 71 -5.98 -0.65 -2.71
CA SER A 71 -6.88 -1.74 -3.10
C SER A 71 -8.31 -1.25 -3.31
N GLN A 72 -8.80 -0.32 -2.47
CA GLN A 72 -10.10 0.32 -2.66
C GLN A 72 -10.13 1.17 -3.93
N LEU A 73 -9.06 1.94 -4.20
CA LEU A 73 -8.92 2.69 -5.45
C LEU A 73 -8.99 1.77 -6.66
N SER A 74 -8.29 0.63 -6.63
CA SER A 74 -8.36 -0.36 -7.72
C SER A 74 -9.78 -0.88 -7.94
N SER A 75 -10.53 -1.14 -6.87
CA SER A 75 -11.92 -1.59 -6.96
C SER A 75 -12.84 -0.50 -7.55
N ALA A 76 -12.66 0.75 -7.13
CA ALA A 76 -13.42 1.88 -7.66
C ALA A 76 -13.12 2.14 -9.15
N VAL A 77 -11.87 1.94 -9.56
CA VAL A 77 -11.48 1.99 -10.98
C VAL A 77 -12.16 0.89 -11.79
N ASP A 78 -12.20 -0.35 -11.28
CA ASP A 78 -12.85 -1.47 -11.97
C ASP A 78 -14.34 -1.18 -12.18
N ASP A 79 -15.03 -0.70 -11.13
CA ASP A 79 -16.43 -0.30 -11.19
C ASP A 79 -16.68 0.83 -12.20
N PHE A 80 -15.82 1.86 -12.21
CA PHE A 80 -15.88 2.93 -13.21
C PHE A 80 -15.72 2.40 -14.64
N VAL A 81 -14.78 1.49 -14.87
CA VAL A 81 -14.53 0.90 -16.18
C VAL A 81 -15.73 0.06 -16.64
N GLN A 82 -16.35 -0.72 -15.74
CA GLN A 82 -17.56 -1.48 -16.06
C GLN A 82 -18.72 -0.56 -16.44
N HIS A 83 -18.97 0.51 -15.66
CA HIS A 83 -20.01 1.48 -15.97
C HIS A 83 -19.75 2.25 -17.27
N ALA A 84 -18.50 2.56 -17.58
CA ALA A 84 -18.13 3.27 -18.81
C ALA A 84 -18.19 2.39 -20.07
N GLN A 85 -18.24 1.06 -19.91
CA GLN A 85 -18.37 0.09 -21.02
C GLN A 85 -19.83 -0.30 -21.32
N GLN A 86 -20.78 0.02 -20.43
CA GLN A 86 -22.23 -0.14 -20.65
C GLN A 86 -22.82 1.00 -21.48
#